data_AF-A0A8J3DNZ4-F1
#
_entry.id   AF-A0A8J3DNZ4-F1
#
_cell.length_a   1.000
_cell.length_b   1.000
_cell.length_c   1.000
_cell.angle_alpha   90.00
_cell.angle_beta   90.00
_cell.angle_gamma   90.00
#
_symmetry.space_group_name_H-M   'P 1'
#
loop_
_entity.id
_entity.type
_entity.pdbx_description
1 polymer ?
#
loop_
_entity_poly.entity_id
_entity_poly.type
_entity_poly.pdbx_seq_one_letter_code
_entity_poly.pdbx_strand_id
1 'polypeptide(L)'
;MIHIPASIEIVPKQALESAELPGLFPAGTRVYVTDIGTDTVEDLTAAAKRVRDLGYTPVPHFACRRLTTRAALEDRVKRAATEAGVTDVLVIGGGLDKPAGEFASAMEVLNTGVFERNGIKAMGVAGHPEGSPDFSLESAMQALREKQAFADRTGIDVRIVTQFGFDPTKFIGWADSLRAEGINLPVHLGVAGPAKFPTLIKYAAMCGVGNSIDFLKKNALSLTALAVGHNPEEVVGPIEASSRRPSSPITQIHVFPFGGLKKSAEWLVKRGSWDIKTSAYPSALFA
;
A
#
# COMPACT_ATOMS: atom_id res chain seq x y z
N MET A 1 -10.58 19.44 -11.81
CA MET A 1 -9.31 18.80 -12.19
C MET A 1 -9.42 17.33 -11.86
N ILE A 2 -8.95 16.42 -12.72
CA ILE A 2 -8.92 14.99 -12.39
C ILE A 2 -7.68 14.75 -11.53
N HIS A 3 -7.89 14.30 -10.30
CA HIS A 3 -6.85 13.87 -9.37
C HIS A 3 -6.43 12.44 -9.69
N ILE A 4 -5.19 12.05 -9.38
CA ILE A 4 -4.78 10.65 -9.54
C ILE A 4 -5.60 9.74 -8.61
N PRO A 5 -5.84 8.47 -9.00
CA PRO A 5 -6.61 7.55 -8.17
C PRO A 5 -5.92 7.27 -6.83
N ALA A 6 -6.68 6.72 -5.89
CA ALA A 6 -6.18 6.39 -4.55
C ALA A 6 -6.63 4.99 -4.10
N SER A 7 -5.71 4.23 -3.51
CA SER A 7 -6.01 3.04 -2.70
C SER A 7 -5.75 3.31 -1.23
N ILE A 8 -6.19 2.40 -0.35
CA ILE A 8 -6.09 2.59 1.10
C ILE A 8 -5.75 1.28 1.83
N GLU A 9 -5.02 1.38 2.93
CA GLU A 9 -4.73 0.27 3.87
C GLU A 9 -5.87 0.06 4.87
N ILE A 10 -6.06 -1.18 5.33
CA ILE A 10 -6.94 -1.54 6.44
C ILE A 10 -6.37 -2.74 7.19
N VAL A 11 -6.45 -2.76 8.52
CA VAL A 11 -6.11 -3.97 9.28
C VAL A 11 -7.29 -4.95 9.34
N PRO A 12 -7.07 -6.27 9.46
CA PRO A 12 -8.13 -7.29 9.42
C PRO A 12 -9.27 -7.01 10.40
N LYS A 13 -8.93 -6.65 11.64
CA LYS A 13 -9.91 -6.27 12.66
C LYS A 13 -10.83 -5.13 12.22
N GLN A 14 -10.29 -4.08 11.60
CA GLN A 14 -11.09 -2.97 11.08
C GLN A 14 -12.00 -3.41 9.94
N ALA A 15 -11.51 -4.27 9.05
CA ALA A 15 -12.31 -4.81 7.96
C ALA A 15 -13.50 -5.63 8.48
N LEU A 16 -13.26 -6.47 9.50
CA LEU A 16 -14.26 -7.36 10.10
C LEU A 16 -15.28 -6.62 10.96
N GLU A 17 -14.83 -5.70 11.81
CA GLU A 17 -15.66 -5.14 12.89
C GLU A 17 -16.24 -3.75 12.59
N SER A 18 -15.70 -3.01 11.61
CA SER A 18 -16.17 -1.65 11.36
C SER A 18 -17.57 -1.64 10.74
N ALA A 19 -18.52 -1.07 11.49
CA ALA A 19 -19.88 -0.80 11.02
C ALA A 19 -19.94 0.36 10.02
N GLU A 20 -18.94 1.23 10.01
CA GLU A 20 -18.85 2.40 9.11
C GLU A 20 -18.17 2.08 7.77
N LEU A 21 -17.60 0.87 7.60
CA LEU A 21 -16.90 0.50 6.36
C LEU A 21 -17.79 0.40 5.11
N PRO A 22 -19.05 -0.10 5.18
CA PRO A 22 -19.96 -0.07 4.03
C PRO A 22 -20.21 1.37 3.58
N GLY A 23 -20.00 1.66 2.30
CA GLY A 23 -20.29 2.99 1.74
C GLY A 23 -19.21 4.03 2.01
N LEU A 24 -18.09 3.64 2.62
CA LEU A 24 -17.01 4.55 2.94
C LEU A 24 -16.10 4.84 1.75
N PHE A 25 -15.99 3.91 0.80
CA PHE A 25 -15.14 4.03 -0.39
C PHE A 25 -15.97 3.89 -1.68
N PRO A 26 -15.48 4.43 -2.81
CA PRO A 26 -15.95 4.07 -4.15
C PRO A 26 -15.95 2.55 -4.39
N ALA A 27 -16.85 2.06 -5.25
CA ALA A 27 -16.78 0.68 -5.70
C ALA A 27 -15.48 0.41 -6.46
N GLY A 28 -14.93 -0.79 -6.31
CA GLY A 28 -13.69 -1.22 -6.95
C GLY A 28 -12.41 -0.63 -6.34
N THR A 29 -12.49 0.28 -5.36
CA THR A 29 -11.30 0.78 -4.64
C THR A 29 -10.44 -0.38 -4.15
N ARG A 30 -9.15 -0.36 -4.47
CA ARG A 30 -8.19 -1.31 -3.90
C ARG A 30 -8.04 -1.04 -2.41
N VAL A 31 -8.36 -2.04 -1.60
CA VAL A 31 -8.26 -1.99 -0.15
C VAL A 31 -7.24 -3.05 0.27
N TYR A 32 -6.12 -2.57 0.78
CA TYR A 32 -4.97 -3.37 1.16
C TYR A 32 -5.18 -3.92 2.57
N VAL A 33 -5.25 -5.24 2.71
CA VAL A 33 -5.51 -5.90 4.00
C VAL A 33 -4.16 -6.22 4.64
N THR A 34 -3.78 -5.40 5.62
CA THR A 34 -2.44 -5.43 6.21
C THR A 34 -2.21 -6.66 7.09
N ASP A 35 -1.16 -7.43 6.80
CA ASP A 35 -0.71 -8.52 7.68
C ASP A 35 0.37 -8.01 8.65
N ILE A 36 -0.04 -7.76 9.90
CA ILE A 36 0.87 -7.35 10.98
C ILE A 36 1.43 -8.54 11.77
N GLY A 37 1.03 -9.77 11.43
CA GLY A 37 1.52 -11.02 12.00
C GLY A 37 0.83 -11.47 13.30
N THR A 38 -0.36 -10.93 13.59
CA THR A 38 -1.16 -11.32 14.77
C THR A 38 -2.44 -12.07 14.42
N ASP A 39 -2.93 -11.89 13.18
CA ASP A 39 -4.19 -12.44 12.72
C ASP A 39 -3.98 -13.84 12.11
N THR A 40 -5.01 -14.69 12.22
CA THR A 40 -4.98 -16.04 11.63
C THR A 40 -5.20 -15.99 10.11
N VAL A 41 -4.95 -17.10 9.41
CA VAL A 41 -5.27 -17.21 7.97
C VAL A 41 -6.78 -17.07 7.76
N GLU A 42 -7.58 -17.57 8.70
CA GLU A 42 -9.03 -17.43 8.74
C GLU A 42 -9.44 -15.96 8.83
N ASP A 43 -8.87 -15.19 9.76
CA ASP A 43 -9.18 -13.77 9.94
C ASP A 43 -8.81 -12.95 8.70
N LEU A 44 -7.63 -13.19 8.13
CA LEU A 44 -7.16 -12.54 6.92
C LEU A 44 -8.07 -12.85 5.71
N THR A 45 -8.48 -14.11 5.57
CA THR A 45 -9.37 -14.55 4.49
C THR A 45 -10.77 -13.95 4.68
N ALA A 46 -11.30 -13.95 5.90
CA ALA A 46 -12.59 -13.35 6.23
C ALA A 46 -12.59 -11.83 6.01
N ALA A 47 -11.50 -11.14 6.37
CA ALA A 47 -11.33 -9.72 6.14
C ALA A 47 -11.33 -9.39 4.63
N ALA A 48 -10.54 -10.13 3.84
CA ALA A 48 -10.52 -9.96 2.38
C ALA A 48 -11.88 -10.27 1.74
N LYS A 49 -12.57 -11.31 2.23
CA LYS A 49 -13.92 -11.68 1.78
C LYS A 49 -14.91 -10.55 2.05
N ARG A 50 -14.90 -9.98 3.26
CA ARG A 50 -15.78 -8.87 3.62
C ARG A 50 -15.50 -7.62 2.79
N VAL A 51 -14.23 -7.29 2.56
CA VAL A 51 -13.84 -6.19 1.65
C VAL A 51 -14.43 -6.39 0.26
N ARG A 52 -14.31 -7.60 -0.31
CA ARG A 52 -14.94 -7.93 -1.61
C ARG A 52 -16.46 -7.80 -1.58
N ASP A 53 -17.10 -8.35 -0.55
CA ASP A 53 -18.56 -8.35 -0.44
C ASP A 53 -19.13 -6.93 -0.29
N LEU A 54 -18.32 -5.97 0.19
CA LEU A 54 -18.67 -4.55 0.22
C LEU A 54 -18.46 -3.82 -1.13
N GLY A 55 -18.10 -4.55 -2.20
CA GLY A 55 -17.91 -4.00 -3.53
C GLY A 55 -16.52 -3.37 -3.76
N TYR A 56 -15.56 -3.61 -2.87
CA TYR A 56 -14.18 -3.15 -3.00
C TYR A 56 -13.28 -4.25 -3.59
N THR A 57 -12.06 -3.89 -3.99
CA THR A 57 -11.06 -4.86 -4.48
C THR A 57 -10.09 -5.21 -3.35
N PRO A 58 -10.16 -6.41 -2.73
CA PRO A 58 -9.23 -6.79 -1.67
C PRO A 58 -7.82 -7.03 -2.22
N VAL A 59 -6.81 -6.51 -1.51
CA VAL A 59 -5.39 -6.72 -1.79
C VAL A 59 -4.70 -7.21 -0.51
N PRO A 60 -4.82 -8.50 -0.14
CA PRO A 60 -4.19 -9.01 1.07
C PRO A 60 -2.66 -8.99 0.97
N HIS A 61 -2.02 -8.67 2.09
CA HIS A 61 -0.56 -8.71 2.20
C HIS A 61 -0.07 -10.13 2.38
N PHE A 62 1.11 -10.41 1.84
CA PHE A 62 1.89 -11.61 2.09
C PHE A 62 3.28 -11.17 2.53
N ALA A 63 3.48 -11.16 3.86
CA ALA A 63 4.77 -10.84 4.47
C ALA A 63 5.65 -12.10 4.48
N CYS A 64 6.53 -12.22 3.48
CA CYS A 64 7.23 -13.46 3.14
C CYS A 64 8.01 -14.06 4.32
N ARG A 65 8.73 -13.23 5.09
CA ARG A 65 9.55 -13.69 6.22
C ARG A 65 8.73 -14.21 7.40
N ARG A 66 7.40 -13.98 7.42
CA ARG A 66 6.47 -14.57 8.39
C ARG A 66 5.89 -15.90 7.93
N LEU A 67 6.05 -16.27 6.65
CA LEU A 67 5.56 -17.54 6.12
C LEU A 67 6.47 -18.68 6.58
N THR A 68 5.86 -19.74 7.08
CA THR A 68 6.57 -20.86 7.70
C THR A 68 7.00 -21.91 6.68
N THR A 69 6.09 -22.33 5.80
CA THR A 69 6.36 -23.37 4.79
C THR A 69 5.68 -23.06 3.46
N ARG A 70 6.16 -23.69 2.38
CA ARG A 70 5.51 -23.63 1.07
C ARG A 70 4.07 -24.12 1.10
N ALA A 71 3.77 -25.16 1.89
CA ALA A 71 2.40 -25.65 2.05
C ALA A 71 1.48 -24.62 2.71
N ALA A 72 1.98 -23.90 3.73
CA ALA A 72 1.23 -22.83 4.39
C ALA A 72 0.99 -21.63 3.44
N LEU A 73 1.97 -21.29 2.60
CA LEU A 73 1.79 -20.30 1.54
C LEU A 73 0.70 -20.74 0.55
N GLU A 74 0.76 -21.99 0.08
CA GLU A 74 -0.20 -22.52 -0.90
C GLU A 74 -1.62 -22.56 -0.35
N ASP A 75 -1.80 -23.00 0.90
CA ASP A 75 -3.10 -22.94 1.58
C ASP A 75 -3.63 -21.52 1.66
N ARG A 76 -2.82 -20.57 2.18
CA ARG A 76 -3.23 -19.18 2.34
C ARG A 76 -3.61 -18.51 1.02
N VAL A 77 -2.83 -18.72 -0.05
CA VAL A 77 -3.15 -18.15 -1.37
C VAL A 77 -4.40 -18.79 -1.95
N LYS A 78 -4.53 -20.13 -1.85
CA LYS A 78 -5.70 -20.85 -2.34
C LYS A 78 -6.97 -20.35 -1.66
N ARG A 79 -6.98 -20.24 -0.33
CA ARG A 79 -8.14 -19.75 0.43
C ARG A 79 -8.49 -18.31 0.08
N ALA A 80 -7.49 -17.43 -0.03
CA ALA A 80 -7.73 -16.06 -0.49
C ALA A 80 -8.38 -16.03 -1.88
N ALA A 81 -7.91 -16.85 -2.81
CA ALA A 81 -8.48 -16.93 -4.16
C ALA A 81 -9.89 -17.53 -4.17
N THR A 82 -10.11 -18.70 -3.54
CA THR A 82 -11.35 -19.47 -3.66
C THR A 82 -12.46 -18.99 -2.72
N GLU A 83 -12.15 -18.57 -1.50
CA GLU A 83 -13.13 -18.12 -0.51
C GLU A 83 -13.35 -16.60 -0.55
N ALA A 84 -12.26 -15.86 -0.80
CA ALA A 84 -12.24 -14.40 -0.82
C ALA A 84 -12.21 -13.80 -2.24
N GLY A 85 -12.16 -14.61 -3.31
CA GLY A 85 -12.22 -14.10 -4.69
C GLY A 85 -11.06 -13.19 -5.05
N VAL A 86 -9.93 -13.31 -4.34
CA VAL A 86 -8.76 -12.44 -4.49
C VAL A 86 -8.07 -12.72 -5.81
N THR A 87 -7.82 -11.66 -6.59
CA THR A 87 -7.03 -11.70 -7.83
C THR A 87 -5.88 -10.69 -7.83
N ASP A 88 -5.73 -9.92 -6.75
CA ASP A 88 -4.71 -8.88 -6.57
C ASP A 88 -4.14 -9.01 -5.15
N VAL A 89 -2.82 -8.98 -4.99
CA VAL A 89 -2.14 -9.19 -3.70
C VAL A 89 -0.99 -8.20 -3.52
N LEU A 90 -0.51 -8.02 -2.28
CA LEU A 90 0.74 -7.30 -2.02
C LEU A 90 1.77 -8.29 -1.45
N VAL A 91 2.92 -8.45 -2.12
CA VAL A 91 4.00 -9.35 -1.66
C VAL A 91 5.20 -8.52 -1.17
N ILE A 92 5.57 -8.68 0.09
CA ILE A 92 6.60 -7.89 0.77
C ILE A 92 7.50 -8.76 1.62
N GLY A 93 8.73 -8.29 1.90
CA GLY A 93 9.67 -9.05 2.73
C GLY A 93 9.14 -9.34 4.14
N GLY A 94 8.55 -8.33 4.80
CA GLY A 94 8.14 -8.41 6.20
C GLY A 94 9.29 -8.12 7.17
N GLY A 95 9.00 -7.52 8.32
CA GLY A 95 10.01 -6.96 9.24
C GLY A 95 10.57 -7.93 10.30
N LEU A 96 10.66 -9.24 10.02
CA LEU A 96 11.30 -10.18 10.95
C LEU A 96 12.81 -10.26 10.69
N ASP A 97 13.66 -10.07 11.70
CA ASP A 97 15.13 -10.17 11.56
C ASP A 97 15.59 -11.57 11.12
N LYS A 98 14.90 -12.61 11.60
CA LYS A 98 15.08 -13.99 11.16
C LYS A 98 13.77 -14.48 10.55
N PRO A 99 13.81 -15.09 9.34
CA PRO A 99 12.64 -15.73 8.77
C PRO A 99 12.02 -16.73 9.75
N ALA A 100 10.70 -16.75 9.83
CA ALA A 100 9.95 -17.73 10.64
C ALA A 100 9.99 -19.14 10.03
N GLY A 101 10.44 -19.27 8.78
CA GLY A 101 10.57 -20.55 8.09
C GLY A 101 11.27 -20.41 6.75
N GLU A 102 10.72 -21.04 5.72
CA GLU A 102 11.41 -21.32 4.45
C GLU A 102 11.75 -20.11 3.58
N PHE A 103 11.15 -18.94 3.82
CA PHE A 103 11.24 -17.79 2.92
C PHE A 103 11.97 -16.60 3.54
N ALA A 104 13.12 -16.24 2.98
CA ALA A 104 13.91 -15.08 3.41
C ALA A 104 13.60 -13.80 2.62
N SER A 105 13.03 -13.93 1.41
CA SER A 105 12.80 -12.82 0.49
C SER A 105 11.45 -12.90 -0.23
N ALA A 106 11.01 -11.76 -0.79
CA ALA A 106 9.82 -11.71 -1.63
C ALA A 106 9.99 -12.56 -2.90
N MET A 107 11.18 -12.54 -3.52
CA MET A 107 11.44 -13.28 -4.76
C MET A 107 11.36 -14.79 -4.59
N GLU A 108 11.76 -15.35 -3.45
CA GLU A 108 11.59 -16.78 -3.17
C GLU A 108 10.12 -17.19 -3.18
N VAL A 109 9.25 -16.36 -2.60
CA VAL A 109 7.80 -16.57 -2.57
C VAL A 109 7.20 -16.43 -3.97
N LEU A 110 7.62 -15.42 -4.75
CA LEU A 110 7.17 -15.24 -6.15
C LEU A 110 7.58 -16.41 -7.04
N ASN A 111 8.81 -16.92 -6.89
CA ASN A 111 9.33 -18.02 -7.71
C ASN A 111 8.70 -19.39 -7.39
N THR A 112 7.82 -19.49 -6.39
CA THR A 112 7.08 -20.73 -6.11
C THR A 112 6.02 -21.06 -7.18
N GLY A 113 5.59 -20.07 -7.96
CA GLY A 113 4.50 -20.19 -8.92
C GLY A 113 3.11 -20.33 -8.29
N VAL A 114 2.99 -20.16 -6.95
CA VAL A 114 1.75 -20.41 -6.22
C VAL A 114 0.67 -19.38 -6.59
N PHE A 115 1.04 -18.12 -6.77
CA PHE A 115 0.08 -17.07 -7.10
C PHE A 115 -0.53 -17.27 -8.49
N GLU A 116 0.31 -17.59 -9.48
CA GLU A 116 -0.09 -17.86 -10.87
C GLU A 116 -1.09 -19.03 -10.93
N ARG A 117 -0.76 -20.15 -10.27
CA ARG A 117 -1.62 -21.35 -10.25
C ARG A 117 -2.97 -21.12 -9.58
N ASN A 118 -3.08 -20.12 -8.70
CA ASN A 118 -4.31 -19.77 -8.00
C ASN A 118 -5.04 -18.55 -8.63
N GLY A 119 -4.66 -18.15 -9.84
CA GLY A 119 -5.42 -17.16 -10.61
C GLY A 119 -5.20 -15.71 -10.18
N ILE A 120 -4.09 -15.40 -9.50
CA ILE A 120 -3.70 -14.02 -9.22
C ILE A 120 -3.26 -13.35 -10.53
N LYS A 121 -3.80 -12.15 -10.78
CA LYS A 121 -3.63 -11.39 -12.03
C LYS A 121 -2.84 -10.11 -11.84
N ALA A 122 -2.89 -9.53 -10.65
CA ALA A 122 -2.20 -8.30 -10.31
C ALA A 122 -1.45 -8.42 -8.99
N MET A 123 -0.40 -7.62 -8.81
CA MET A 123 0.43 -7.69 -7.63
C MET A 123 1.11 -6.37 -7.30
N GLY A 124 1.01 -5.94 -6.05
CA GLY A 124 1.90 -4.95 -5.46
C GLY A 124 3.20 -5.58 -4.98
N VAL A 125 4.30 -4.84 -5.11
CA VAL A 125 5.60 -5.15 -4.49
C VAL A 125 6.16 -3.92 -3.78
N ALA A 126 6.89 -4.11 -2.68
CA ALA A 126 7.44 -2.97 -1.92
C ALA A 126 8.49 -2.15 -2.70
N GLY A 127 8.40 -0.83 -2.56
CA GLY A 127 9.43 0.15 -2.91
C GLY A 127 9.83 1.03 -1.72
N HIS A 128 11.09 1.44 -1.67
CA HIS A 128 11.67 2.18 -0.54
C HIS A 128 12.37 3.46 -1.01
N PRO A 129 11.63 4.56 -1.22
CA PRO A 129 12.20 5.81 -1.75
C PRO A 129 13.29 6.42 -0.88
N GLU A 130 13.29 6.10 0.41
CA GLU A 130 14.28 6.58 1.38
C GLU A 130 15.36 5.55 1.72
N GLY A 131 15.36 4.40 1.03
CA GLY A 131 16.16 3.24 1.40
C GLY A 131 15.61 2.46 2.60
N SER A 132 16.42 1.54 3.10
CA SER A 132 16.16 0.74 4.30
C SER A 132 17.50 0.47 5.01
N PRO A 133 17.55 0.42 6.36
CA PRO A 133 18.73 -0.07 7.07
C PRO A 133 19.03 -1.55 6.78
N ASP A 134 18.04 -2.31 6.31
CA ASP A 134 18.16 -3.76 6.14
C ASP A 134 18.88 -4.19 4.84
N PHE A 135 19.05 -3.27 3.88
CA PHE A 135 19.66 -3.58 2.58
C PHE A 135 20.25 -2.34 1.89
N SER A 136 21.25 -2.57 1.02
CA SER A 136 21.84 -1.50 0.21
C SER A 136 20.90 -1.05 -0.92
N LEU A 137 21.16 0.15 -1.45
CA LEU A 137 20.45 0.66 -2.64
C LEU A 137 20.63 -0.27 -3.85
N GLU A 138 21.82 -0.83 -4.03
CA GLU A 138 22.12 -1.79 -5.10
C GLU A 138 21.24 -3.03 -4.99
N SER A 139 21.15 -3.64 -3.80
CA SER A 139 20.27 -4.78 -3.56
C SER A 139 18.79 -4.44 -3.78
N ALA A 140 18.35 -3.23 -3.40
CA ALA A 140 17.00 -2.77 -3.65
C ALA A 140 16.68 -2.64 -5.15
N MET A 141 17.60 -2.06 -5.92
CA MET A 141 17.45 -1.92 -7.37
C MET A 141 17.47 -3.28 -8.07
N GLN A 142 18.37 -4.17 -7.67
CA GLN A 142 18.44 -5.53 -8.19
C GLN A 142 17.13 -6.29 -7.94
N ALA A 143 16.58 -6.21 -6.73
CA ALA A 143 15.29 -6.82 -6.40
C ALA A 143 14.13 -6.25 -7.24
N LEU A 144 14.14 -4.95 -7.57
CA LEU A 144 13.13 -4.36 -8.46
C LEU A 144 13.28 -4.81 -9.91
N ARG A 145 14.51 -4.99 -10.42
CA ARG A 145 14.74 -5.57 -11.75
C ARG A 145 14.24 -7.02 -11.82
N GLU A 146 14.45 -7.81 -10.78
CA GLU A 146 13.94 -9.18 -10.69
C GLU A 146 12.41 -9.23 -10.66
N LYS A 147 11.77 -8.31 -9.92
CA LYS A 147 10.30 -8.17 -9.90
C LYS A 147 9.73 -7.75 -11.26
N GLN A 148 10.44 -6.90 -12.00
CA GLN A 148 10.05 -6.58 -13.38
C GLN A 148 10.20 -7.80 -14.30
N ALA A 149 11.33 -8.49 -14.26
CA ALA A 149 11.52 -9.71 -15.05
C ALA A 149 10.50 -10.81 -14.70
N PHE A 150 10.03 -10.86 -13.45
CA PHE A 150 8.91 -11.69 -13.05
C PHE A 150 7.60 -11.24 -13.73
N ALA A 151 7.28 -9.94 -13.73
CA ALA A 151 6.11 -9.39 -14.41
C ALA A 151 6.13 -9.74 -15.91
N ASP A 152 7.26 -9.48 -16.58
CA ASP A 152 7.42 -9.73 -18.03
C ASP A 152 7.25 -11.22 -18.38
N ARG A 153 7.79 -12.12 -17.56
CA ARG A 153 7.72 -13.57 -17.78
C ARG A 153 6.34 -14.16 -17.50
N THR A 154 5.63 -13.65 -16.51
CA THR A 154 4.36 -14.24 -16.03
C THR A 154 3.13 -13.57 -16.64
N GLY A 155 3.26 -12.33 -17.12
CA GLY A 155 2.13 -11.51 -17.53
C GLY A 155 1.27 -11.00 -16.38
N ILE A 156 1.72 -11.13 -15.12
CA ILE A 156 1.05 -10.52 -13.96
C ILE A 156 1.24 -9.00 -14.01
N ASP A 157 0.17 -8.26 -13.75
CA ASP A 157 0.19 -6.81 -13.62
C ASP A 157 0.87 -6.40 -12.31
N VAL A 158 2.20 -6.21 -12.36
CA VAL A 158 3.00 -5.82 -11.20
C VAL A 158 3.08 -4.31 -11.07
N ARG A 159 2.93 -3.80 -9.85
CA ARG A 159 3.11 -2.38 -9.48
C ARG A 159 3.98 -2.25 -8.25
N ILE A 160 4.75 -1.17 -8.18
CA ILE A 160 5.52 -0.84 -6.99
C ILE A 160 4.64 -0.02 -6.06
N VAL A 161 4.46 -0.48 -4.83
CA VAL A 161 3.78 0.25 -3.75
C VAL A 161 4.84 0.71 -2.77
N THR A 162 5.02 2.01 -2.63
CA THR A 162 6.09 2.52 -1.77
C THR A 162 5.64 2.55 -0.31
N GLN A 163 6.62 2.47 0.59
CA GLN A 163 6.45 2.98 1.94
C GLN A 163 6.01 4.46 1.90
N PHE A 164 5.31 4.97 2.93
CA PHE A 164 5.02 6.40 3.02
C PHE A 164 6.27 7.24 3.36
N GLY A 165 6.19 8.54 3.14
CA GLY A 165 7.17 9.49 3.64
C GLY A 165 6.65 10.92 3.56
N PHE A 166 7.47 11.87 3.95
CA PHE A 166 7.05 13.27 4.06
C PHE A 166 7.75 14.20 3.08
N ASP A 167 8.84 13.78 2.42
CA ASP A 167 9.58 14.59 1.44
C ASP A 167 9.15 14.23 0.01
N PRO A 168 8.20 14.97 -0.60
CA PRO A 168 7.70 14.62 -1.92
C PRO A 168 8.78 14.73 -3.00
N THR A 169 9.76 15.62 -2.84
CA THR A 169 10.85 15.80 -3.81
C THR A 169 11.71 14.54 -3.89
N LYS A 170 12.08 13.96 -2.73
CA LYS A 170 12.82 12.69 -2.70
C LYS A 170 12.03 11.55 -3.32
N PHE A 171 10.74 11.46 -3.02
CA PHE A 171 9.87 10.38 -3.52
C PHE A 171 9.68 10.46 -5.03
N ILE A 172 9.46 11.67 -5.56
CA ILE A 172 9.35 11.91 -7.00
C ILE A 172 10.68 11.60 -7.68
N GLY A 173 11.80 12.08 -7.13
CA GLY A 173 13.13 11.83 -7.68
C GLY A 173 13.48 10.34 -7.74
N TRP A 174 13.16 9.60 -6.68
CA TRP A 174 13.32 8.14 -6.65
C TRP A 174 12.43 7.45 -7.68
N ALA A 175 11.16 7.86 -7.81
CA ALA A 175 10.26 7.26 -8.78
C ALA A 175 10.78 7.51 -10.21
N ASP A 176 11.22 8.73 -10.52
CA ASP A 176 11.80 9.10 -11.81
C ASP A 176 13.11 8.35 -12.11
N SER A 177 13.94 8.06 -11.10
CA SER A 177 15.21 7.35 -11.31
C SER A 177 15.03 5.89 -11.73
N LEU A 178 13.89 5.26 -11.41
CA LEU A 178 13.63 3.86 -11.77
C LEU A 178 13.75 3.59 -13.27
N ARG A 179 13.31 4.53 -14.11
CA ARG A 179 13.39 4.39 -15.56
C ARG A 179 14.84 4.35 -16.06
N ALA A 180 15.74 5.11 -15.45
CA ALA A 180 17.16 5.09 -15.78
C ALA A 180 17.81 3.73 -15.43
N GLU A 181 17.23 3.01 -14.46
CA GLU A 181 17.62 1.66 -14.07
C GLU A 181 16.95 0.54 -14.88
N GLY A 182 16.20 0.92 -15.93
CA GLY A 182 15.45 0.02 -16.80
C GLY A 182 14.14 -0.49 -16.20
N ILE A 183 13.68 0.07 -15.07
CA ILE A 183 12.45 -0.34 -14.38
C ILE A 183 11.28 0.56 -14.84
N ASN A 184 10.30 -0.05 -15.49
CA ASN A 184 9.12 0.57 -16.10
C ASN A 184 7.82 0.25 -15.35
N LEU A 185 7.89 -0.45 -14.22
CA LEU A 185 6.72 -0.77 -13.41
C LEU A 185 6.00 0.51 -12.93
N PRO A 186 4.66 0.54 -12.92
CA PRO A 186 3.90 1.66 -12.36
C PRO A 186 4.15 1.79 -10.86
N VAL A 187 4.22 3.03 -10.39
CA VAL A 187 4.47 3.38 -8.98
C VAL A 187 3.20 3.93 -8.34
N HIS A 188 2.81 3.30 -7.24
CA HIS A 188 1.79 3.76 -6.30
C HIS A 188 2.52 4.36 -5.11
N LEU A 189 2.54 5.70 -5.00
CA LEU A 189 3.28 6.39 -3.96
C LEU A 189 2.51 6.38 -2.65
N GLY A 190 3.14 5.83 -1.61
CA GLY A 190 2.67 5.81 -0.24
C GLY A 190 2.59 7.21 0.36
N VAL A 191 1.45 7.57 0.94
CA VAL A 191 1.22 8.84 1.63
C VAL A 191 0.47 8.62 2.93
N ALA A 192 0.78 9.41 3.95
CA ALA A 192 0.01 9.39 5.19
C ALA A 192 -1.29 10.17 5.03
N GLY A 193 -2.42 9.56 5.41
CA GLY A 193 -3.70 10.27 5.52
C GLY A 193 -3.70 11.28 6.67
N PRO A 194 -4.77 12.08 6.83
CA PRO A 194 -4.87 13.09 7.87
C PRO A 194 -4.69 12.49 9.27
N ALA A 195 -3.70 12.95 10.02
CA ALA A 195 -3.38 12.44 11.35
C ALA A 195 -2.69 13.50 12.22
N LYS A 196 -2.66 13.27 13.54
CA LYS A 196 -1.92 14.12 14.48
C LYS A 196 -0.42 13.87 14.35
N PHE A 197 0.40 14.91 14.52
CA PHE A 197 1.86 14.80 14.43
C PHE A 197 2.48 13.69 15.31
N PRO A 198 2.11 13.52 16.59
CA PRO A 198 2.65 12.42 17.41
C PRO A 198 2.35 11.04 16.83
N THR A 199 1.16 10.87 16.23
CA THR A 199 0.78 9.62 15.55
C THR A 199 1.68 9.36 14.33
N LEU A 200 1.94 10.39 13.51
CA LEU A 200 2.82 10.28 12.36
C LEU A 200 4.26 9.97 12.75
N ILE A 201 4.80 10.63 13.78
CA ILE A 201 6.15 10.35 14.29
C ILE A 201 6.26 8.92 14.81
N LYS A 202 5.24 8.43 15.54
CA LYS A 202 5.21 7.04 16.02
C LYS A 202 5.28 6.05 14.87
N TYR A 203 4.42 6.19 13.86
CA TYR A 203 4.43 5.28 12.72
C TYR A 203 5.68 5.44 11.87
N ALA A 204 6.22 6.65 11.76
CA ALA A 204 7.46 6.90 11.04
C ALA A 204 8.64 6.12 11.63
N ALA A 205 8.74 6.10 12.96
CA ALA A 205 9.74 5.31 13.68
C ALA A 205 9.53 3.81 13.50
N MET A 206 8.28 3.32 13.60
CA MET A 206 7.97 1.90 13.42
C MET A 206 8.24 1.39 11.99
N CYS A 207 8.08 2.25 10.99
CA CYS A 207 8.23 1.91 9.57
C CYS A 207 9.61 2.25 9.00
N GLY A 208 10.53 2.80 9.80
CA GLY A 208 11.90 3.13 9.38
C GLY A 208 12.02 4.32 8.43
N VAL A 209 11.02 5.21 8.37
CA VAL A 209 11.00 6.38 7.44
C VAL A 209 11.60 7.63 8.09
N GLY A 210 12.70 7.43 8.82
CA GLY A 210 13.37 8.48 9.58
C GLY A 210 13.90 9.63 8.72
N ASN A 211 14.20 9.36 7.45
CA ASN A 211 14.93 10.26 6.56
C ASN A 211 14.10 11.46 6.05
N SER A 212 12.77 11.42 6.20
CA SER A 212 11.88 12.58 5.96
C SER A 212 11.21 13.12 7.22
N ILE A 213 11.52 12.62 8.42
CA ILE A 213 10.97 13.18 9.67
C ILE A 213 11.37 14.66 9.82
N ASP A 214 12.57 15.04 9.38
CA ASP A 214 13.01 16.44 9.45
C ASP A 214 12.20 17.36 8.52
N PHE A 215 11.70 16.84 7.38
CA PHE A 215 10.76 17.57 6.53
C PHE A 215 9.44 17.78 7.29
N LEU A 216 8.93 16.74 7.95
CA LEU A 216 7.72 16.85 8.77
C LEU A 216 7.88 17.87 9.91
N LYS A 217 9.02 17.86 10.62
CA LYS A 217 9.31 18.80 11.72
C LYS A 217 9.37 20.25 11.24
N LYS A 218 10.00 20.51 10.09
CA LYS A 218 10.09 21.87 9.51
C LYS A 218 8.72 22.46 9.18
N ASN A 219 7.78 21.63 8.74
CA ASN A 219 6.41 22.07 8.45
C ASN A 219 5.52 22.15 9.71
N ALA A 220 5.95 21.55 10.83
CA ALA A 220 5.26 21.59 12.12
C ALA A 220 5.59 22.82 12.99
N LEU A 221 6.36 23.80 12.48
CA LEU A 221 6.96 24.89 13.27
C LEU A 221 5.96 25.95 13.81
N SER A 222 4.65 25.82 13.57
CA SER A 222 3.64 26.65 14.25
C SER A 222 2.87 25.86 15.30
N LEU A 223 2.66 26.46 16.48
CA LEU A 223 1.83 25.89 17.56
C LEU A 223 0.38 25.62 17.10
N THR A 224 -0.12 26.39 16.13
CA THR A 224 -1.42 26.15 15.48
C THR A 224 -1.43 24.91 14.58
N ALA A 225 -0.34 24.64 13.85
CA ALA A 225 -0.20 23.44 13.02
C ALA A 225 -0.23 22.16 13.88
N LEU A 226 0.40 22.17 15.05
CA LEU A 226 0.38 21.03 15.98
C LEU A 226 -1.03 20.63 16.43
N ALA A 227 -1.95 21.60 16.56
CA ALA A 227 -3.34 21.38 16.93
C ALA A 227 -4.22 20.90 15.76
N VAL A 228 -3.97 21.40 14.55
CA VAL A 228 -4.74 21.08 13.33
C VAL A 228 -4.32 19.73 12.72
N GLY A 229 -3.08 19.29 12.95
CA GLY A 229 -2.54 18.04 12.40
C GLY A 229 -1.89 18.23 11.03
N HIS A 230 -1.30 17.17 10.50
CA HIS A 230 -0.65 17.20 9.19
C HIS A 230 -1.68 17.29 8.07
N ASN A 231 -1.47 18.22 7.14
CA ASN A 231 -2.23 18.29 5.89
C ASN A 231 -1.51 17.44 4.82
N PRO A 232 -2.10 16.31 4.37
CA PRO A 232 -1.47 15.46 3.36
C PRO A 232 -1.17 16.18 2.03
N GLU A 233 -1.86 17.29 1.72
CA GLU A 233 -1.66 18.02 0.46
C GLU A 233 -0.24 18.60 0.30
N GLU A 234 0.50 18.81 1.40
CA GLU A 234 1.91 19.22 1.35
C GLU A 234 2.78 18.17 0.64
N VAL A 235 2.39 16.90 0.70
CA VAL A 235 3.07 15.78 0.05
C VAL A 235 2.36 15.40 -1.25
N VAL A 236 1.03 15.32 -1.23
CA VAL A 236 0.22 14.81 -2.35
C VAL A 236 0.16 15.80 -3.51
N GLY A 237 0.07 17.11 -3.25
CA GLY A 237 0.01 18.13 -4.29
C GLY A 237 1.20 18.08 -5.25
N PRO A 238 2.45 18.09 -4.76
CA PRO A 238 3.64 17.94 -5.61
C PRO A 238 3.70 16.59 -6.35
N ILE A 239 3.32 15.49 -5.69
CA ILE A 239 3.25 14.16 -6.31
C ILE A 239 2.30 14.18 -7.51
N GLU A 240 1.13 14.77 -7.34
CA GLU A 240 0.11 14.82 -8.38
C GLU A 240 0.48 15.78 -9.52
N ALA A 241 1.17 16.88 -9.21
CA ALA A 241 1.73 17.74 -10.25
C ALA A 241 2.75 16.96 -11.10
N SER A 242 3.60 16.16 -10.45
CA SER A 242 4.60 15.32 -11.14
C SER A 242 3.98 14.21 -11.99
N SER A 243 2.90 13.57 -11.50
CA SER A 243 2.22 12.48 -12.21
C SER A 243 1.52 12.89 -13.50
N ARG A 244 1.29 14.20 -13.71
CA ARG A 244 0.70 14.74 -14.96
C ARG A 244 1.68 14.70 -16.13
N ARG A 245 2.98 14.49 -15.88
CA ARG A 245 3.97 14.32 -16.94
C ARG A 245 3.77 12.95 -17.62
N PRO A 246 3.75 12.86 -18.96
CA PRO A 246 3.60 11.57 -19.67
C PRO A 246 4.68 10.54 -19.32
N SER A 247 5.87 11.00 -18.93
CA SER A 247 6.98 10.15 -18.52
C SER A 247 6.99 9.80 -17.03
N SER A 248 6.01 10.25 -16.25
CA SER A 248 5.97 9.89 -14.83
C SER A 248 5.64 8.40 -14.67
N PRO A 249 6.37 7.65 -13.83
CA PRO A 249 5.95 6.30 -13.44
C PRO A 249 4.87 6.31 -12.36
N ILE A 250 4.60 7.48 -11.74
CA ILE A 250 3.61 7.62 -10.68
C ILE A 250 2.22 7.59 -11.29
N THR A 251 1.42 6.60 -10.91
CA THR A 251 0.08 6.38 -11.47
C THR A 251 -1.03 6.46 -10.41
N GLN A 252 -0.67 6.38 -9.14
CA GLN A 252 -1.63 6.34 -8.04
C GLN A 252 -1.00 6.85 -6.74
N ILE A 253 -1.81 7.37 -5.82
CA ILE A 253 -1.44 7.41 -4.39
C ILE A 253 -1.93 6.17 -3.66
N HIS A 254 -1.22 5.80 -2.60
CA HIS A 254 -1.58 4.72 -1.70
C HIS A 254 -1.61 5.25 -0.27
N VAL A 255 -2.78 5.25 0.35
CA VAL A 255 -3.04 5.97 1.59
C VAL A 255 -2.89 5.06 2.80
N PHE A 256 -2.02 5.47 3.72
CA PHE A 256 -1.90 4.90 5.06
C PHE A 256 -2.80 5.69 6.03
N PRO A 257 -3.93 5.14 6.50
CA PRO A 257 -4.94 5.90 7.23
C PRO A 257 -4.64 5.98 8.73
N PHE A 258 -3.46 6.49 9.10
CA PHE A 258 -2.99 6.52 10.49
C PHE A 258 -3.90 7.31 11.45
N GLY A 259 -4.65 8.29 10.94
CA GLY A 259 -5.65 9.04 11.73
C GLY A 259 -7.07 8.45 11.66
N GLY A 260 -7.26 7.32 10.96
CA GLY A 260 -8.52 6.61 10.80
C GLY A 260 -9.02 6.59 9.34
N LEU A 261 -9.77 5.53 9.01
CA LEU A 261 -10.34 5.30 7.67
C LEU A 261 -11.29 6.42 7.26
N LYS A 262 -12.20 6.82 8.18
CA LYS A 262 -13.22 7.84 7.91
C LYS A 262 -12.63 9.19 7.52
N LYS A 263 -11.67 9.70 8.31
CA LYS A 263 -10.98 10.96 8.01
C LYS A 263 -10.22 10.90 6.69
N SER A 264 -9.63 9.75 6.37
CA SER A 264 -8.91 9.55 5.11
C SER A 264 -9.87 9.53 3.91
N ALA A 265 -11.03 8.87 4.05
CA ALA A 265 -12.08 8.87 3.03
C ALA A 265 -12.68 10.26 2.80
N GLU A 266 -13.05 10.97 3.88
CA GLU A 266 -13.57 12.33 3.80
C GLU A 266 -12.58 13.27 3.10
N TRP A 267 -11.28 13.14 3.39
CA TRP A 267 -10.23 13.90 2.70
C TRP A 267 -10.15 13.55 1.21
N LEU A 268 -10.14 12.26 0.85
CA LEU A 268 -10.07 11.81 -0.55
C LEU A 268 -11.30 12.23 -1.37
N VAL A 269 -12.49 12.26 -0.75
CA VAL A 269 -13.71 12.78 -1.36
C VAL A 269 -13.64 14.30 -1.52
N LYS A 270 -13.28 15.03 -0.46
CA LYS A 270 -13.19 16.50 -0.47
C LYS A 270 -12.18 16.99 -1.50
N ARG A 271 -11.05 16.30 -1.67
CA ARG A 271 -10.04 16.65 -2.67
C ARG A 271 -10.43 16.21 -4.09
N GLY A 272 -11.49 15.41 -4.27
CA GLY A 272 -11.93 14.93 -5.57
C GLY A 272 -11.13 13.75 -6.14
N SER A 273 -10.36 13.04 -5.31
CA SER A 273 -9.74 11.76 -5.70
C SER A 273 -10.76 10.62 -5.76
N TRP A 274 -11.79 10.68 -4.92
CA TRP A 274 -12.85 9.68 -4.86
C TRP A 274 -14.21 10.34 -5.12
N ASP A 275 -14.96 9.73 -6.04
CA ASP A 275 -16.39 10.02 -6.19
C ASP A 275 -17.19 8.97 -5.43
N ILE A 276 -17.62 9.33 -4.21
CA ILE A 276 -18.33 8.41 -3.32
C ILE A 276 -19.70 7.97 -3.86
N LYS A 277 -20.25 8.68 -4.85
CA LYS A 277 -21.50 8.29 -5.52
C LYS A 277 -21.38 6.97 -6.28
N THR A 278 -20.15 6.56 -6.59
CA THR A 278 -19.85 5.26 -7.21
C THR A 278 -19.80 4.12 -6.20
N SER A 279 -20.02 4.37 -4.91
CA SER A 279 -20.03 3.31 -3.90
C SER A 279 -21.17 2.32 -4.11
N ALA A 280 -20.90 1.03 -3.85
CA ALA A 280 -21.91 -0.01 -3.88
C ALA A 280 -22.97 0.13 -2.77
N TYR A 281 -22.66 0.91 -1.72
CA TYR A 281 -23.54 1.22 -0.60
C TYR A 281 -23.66 2.73 -0.45
N PRO A 282 -24.54 3.40 -1.21
CA PRO A 282 -24.74 4.84 -1.10
C PRO A 282 -25.12 5.21 0.33
N SER A 283 -24.27 5.98 1.02
CA SER A 283 -24.56 6.43 2.39
C SER A 283 -25.11 7.86 2.38
N ALA A 284 -26.03 8.15 3.31
CA ALA A 284 -26.52 9.51 3.53
C ALA A 284 -25.46 10.46 4.16
N LEU A 285 -24.29 9.94 4.57
CA LEU A 285 -23.21 10.71 5.19
C LEU A 285 -22.52 11.67 4.22
N PHE A 286 -22.69 11.45 2.91
CA PHE A 286 -22.08 12.27 1.85
C PHE A 286 -23.12 12.83 0.86
N ALA A 287 -24.40 12.84 1.26
CA ALA A 287 -25.49 13.43 0.49
C ALA A 287 -25.53 14.97 0.64
#